data_AF-A0A8C0DUB7-F1
#
_entry.id   AF-A0A8C0DUB7-F1
#
_cell.length_a   1.000
_cell.length_b   1.000
_cell.length_c   1.000
_cell.angle_alpha   90.00
_cell.angle_beta   90.00
_cell.angle_gamma   90.00
#
_symmetry.space_group_name_H-M   'P 1'
#
loop_
_entity.id
_entity.type
_entity.pdbx_description
1 polymer ?
#
loop_
_entity_poly.entity_id
_entity_poly.type
_entity_poly.pdbx_seq_one_letter_code
_entity_poly.pdbx_strand_id
1 'polypeptide(L)'
;MEPRRVGPGAHCWGPRVAAGSGTAAELVYYLAGALGTELKELARRFGPEAAAGLVPLVVQALELLEKAAVGPAPDSLQVSAQQAELELRRLREENERLCKELRSGPQEERALLRQLKEVTDRQRDELRAHNRDLRQRSQETEALQEQLQRLLLVNAELRHKLAAVQTHLRAARDRESESERRREATLEPARGAPLTKPVLPQVDALPPPGRPPKVGQCGFSREEVEQILQERNELKANVFLLKEELAYFQRELLTDHRVPGLLLEAMKVAIRKQRKKIKAKMLGTPEEAESSDDEDGSWLLLSRDKGDHLQPPPPESRIQSFLGLWYRGETEAPEAEAGIAATSEVRGGEEAPQPPHLEPVGSLTAPNS
;
A
#
# COMPACT_ATOMS: atom_id res chain seq x y z
N MET A 1 -41.11 -31.29 56.14
CA MET A 1 -42.10 -30.71 57.09
C MET A 1 -41.41 -29.59 57.84
N GLU A 2 -41.98 -28.38 57.85
CA GLU A 2 -41.80 -27.49 59.00
C GLU A 2 -42.52 -28.09 60.23
N PRO A 3 -42.32 -27.55 61.44
CA PRO A 3 -43.31 -26.57 61.86
C PRO A 3 -42.78 -25.37 62.65
N ARG A 4 -43.28 -24.18 62.30
CA ARG A 4 -43.79 -23.11 63.19
C ARG A 4 -43.23 -23.03 64.63
N ARG A 5 -42.85 -21.80 65.01
CA ARG A 5 -43.60 -21.10 66.08
C ARG A 5 -44.09 -19.75 65.58
N VAL A 6 -45.31 -19.41 65.97
CA VAL A 6 -45.91 -18.07 65.82
C VAL A 6 -45.62 -17.29 67.11
N GLY A 7 -45.63 -15.95 67.06
CA GLY A 7 -45.62 -15.09 68.25
C GLY A 7 -46.87 -15.26 69.15
N PRO A 8 -47.07 -14.44 70.20
CA PRO A 8 -46.86 -12.98 70.17
C PRO A 8 -46.07 -12.43 71.39
N GLY A 9 -45.92 -11.10 71.49
CA GLY A 9 -45.26 -10.47 72.64
C GLY A 9 -45.03 -8.96 72.55
N ALA A 10 -46.04 -8.17 72.19
CA ALA A 10 -45.92 -6.70 72.19
C ALA A 10 -46.00 -6.15 73.62
N HIS A 11 -44.84 -5.99 74.28
CA HIS A 11 -44.76 -5.45 75.65
C HIS A 11 -44.27 -4.00 75.65
N CYS A 12 -45.24 -3.07 75.62
CA CYS A 12 -44.98 -1.63 75.68
C CYS A 12 -44.59 -1.19 77.10
N TRP A 13 -43.30 -1.28 77.45
CA TRP A 13 -42.74 -0.66 78.66
C TRP A 13 -41.56 0.24 78.30
N GLY A 14 -41.74 1.54 78.52
CA GLY A 14 -40.79 2.59 78.18
C GLY A 14 -41.43 3.96 78.42
N PRO A 15 -41.13 4.66 79.54
CA PRO A 15 -41.73 5.95 79.84
C PRO A 15 -41.42 7.00 78.77
N ARG A 16 -42.44 7.78 78.37
CA ARG A 16 -42.30 8.93 77.46
C ARG A 16 -41.61 10.08 78.19
N VAL A 17 -40.29 10.01 78.34
CA VAL A 17 -39.47 11.17 78.71
C VAL A 17 -39.49 12.17 77.55
N ALA A 18 -39.62 13.46 77.86
CA ALA A 18 -39.81 14.50 76.86
C ALA A 18 -38.55 14.75 76.02
N ALA A 19 -38.74 15.26 74.80
CA ALA A 19 -37.65 15.60 73.90
C ALA A 19 -36.89 16.84 74.40
N GLY A 20 -35.73 16.60 75.01
CA GLY A 20 -34.62 17.56 75.06
C GLY A 20 -33.51 17.06 74.14
N SER A 21 -32.89 17.95 73.37
CA SER A 21 -31.78 17.61 72.45
C SER A 21 -30.45 17.49 73.18
N GLY A 22 -30.40 16.61 74.20
CA GLY A 22 -29.16 16.31 74.91
C GLY A 22 -28.21 15.53 74.02
N THR A 23 -26.93 15.89 74.06
CA THR A 23 -25.85 15.11 73.44
C THR A 23 -25.81 13.70 74.00
N ALA A 24 -25.17 12.76 73.27
CA ALA A 24 -25.01 11.39 73.76
C ALA A 24 -24.30 11.34 75.13
N ALA A 25 -23.36 12.27 75.38
CA ALA A 25 -22.71 12.42 76.67
C ALA A 25 -23.68 12.84 77.79
N GLU A 26 -24.58 13.81 77.57
CA GLU A 26 -25.60 14.20 78.56
C GLU A 26 -26.49 13.02 78.97
N LEU A 27 -26.85 12.14 78.03
CA LEU A 27 -27.59 10.92 78.34
C LEU A 27 -26.79 9.95 79.23
N VAL A 28 -25.46 9.86 79.08
CA VAL A 28 -24.58 9.12 80.01
C VAL A 28 -24.59 9.77 81.40
N TYR A 29 -24.53 11.11 81.49
CA TYR A 29 -24.61 11.83 82.78
C TYR A 29 -25.95 11.63 83.50
N TYR A 30 -27.08 11.67 82.79
CA TYR A 30 -28.40 11.36 83.38
C TYR A 30 -28.48 9.90 83.86
N LEU A 31 -27.93 8.94 83.09
CA LEU A 31 -27.90 7.54 83.48
C LEU A 31 -27.00 7.30 84.70
N ALA A 32 -25.84 7.97 84.76
CA ALA A 32 -24.91 7.92 85.89
C ALA A 32 -25.57 8.42 87.19
N GLY A 33 -26.36 9.50 87.11
CA GLY A 33 -27.13 10.01 88.26
C GLY A 33 -28.14 8.98 88.79
N ALA A 34 -28.91 8.35 87.89
CA ALA A 34 -29.90 7.32 88.26
C ALA A 34 -29.23 6.06 88.86
N LEU A 35 -28.15 5.58 88.25
CA LEU A 35 -27.36 4.46 88.78
C LEU A 35 -26.76 4.80 90.15
N GLY A 36 -26.29 6.04 90.36
CA GLY A 36 -25.81 6.51 91.65
C GLY A 36 -26.87 6.48 92.75
N THR A 37 -28.14 6.79 92.43
CA THR A 37 -29.24 6.67 93.41
C THR A 37 -29.57 5.21 93.77
N GLU A 38 -29.59 4.30 92.80
CA GLU A 38 -29.83 2.87 93.06
C GLU A 38 -28.68 2.22 93.84
N LEU A 39 -27.42 2.53 93.51
CA LEU A 39 -26.25 2.04 94.25
C LEU A 39 -26.24 2.54 95.71
N LYS A 40 -26.73 3.76 95.96
CA LYS A 40 -26.89 4.32 97.31
C LYS A 40 -28.00 3.62 98.11
N GLU A 41 -29.10 3.24 97.46
CA GLU A 41 -30.17 2.46 98.09
C GLU A 41 -29.74 1.00 98.35
N LEU A 42 -28.95 0.40 97.45
CA LEU A 42 -28.32 -0.91 97.66
C LEU A 42 -27.39 -0.89 98.88
N ALA A 43 -26.52 0.12 99.00
CA ALA A 43 -25.67 0.33 100.16
C ALA A 43 -26.47 0.51 101.47
N ARG A 44 -27.64 1.17 101.40
CA ARG A 44 -28.55 1.34 102.55
C ARG A 44 -29.22 0.05 102.99
N ARG A 45 -29.47 -0.90 102.07
CA ARG A 45 -30.16 -2.18 102.34
C ARG A 45 -29.23 -3.33 102.72
N PHE A 46 -28.03 -3.38 102.12
CA PHE A 46 -27.10 -4.51 102.26
C PHE A 46 -25.74 -4.13 102.89
N GLY A 47 -25.58 -2.87 103.33
CA GLY A 47 -24.35 -2.35 103.90
C GLY A 47 -23.39 -1.79 102.84
N PRO A 48 -22.39 -0.98 103.24
CA PRO A 48 -21.49 -0.31 102.30
C PRO A 48 -20.63 -1.29 101.49
N GLU A 49 -20.20 -2.41 102.10
CA GLU A 49 -19.37 -3.44 101.47
C GLU A 49 -20.01 -4.01 100.19
N ALA A 50 -21.34 -4.17 100.17
CA ALA A 50 -22.08 -4.68 99.03
C ALA A 50 -22.06 -3.74 97.80
N ALA A 51 -21.86 -2.43 98.03
CA ALA A 51 -21.73 -1.44 96.97
C ALA A 51 -20.27 -1.11 96.63
N ALA A 52 -19.36 -1.21 97.60
CA ALA A 52 -17.95 -0.80 97.48
C ALA A 52 -17.20 -1.45 96.31
N GLY A 53 -17.44 -2.74 96.04
CA GLY A 53 -16.85 -3.44 94.90
C GLY A 53 -17.52 -3.16 93.54
N LEU A 54 -18.78 -2.71 93.53
CA LEU A 54 -19.56 -2.49 92.31
C LEU A 54 -19.43 -1.06 91.77
N VAL A 55 -19.34 -0.06 92.64
CA VAL A 55 -19.22 1.36 92.26
C VAL A 55 -18.04 1.60 91.29
N PRO A 56 -16.81 1.11 91.51
CA PRO A 56 -15.69 1.34 90.59
C PRO A 56 -15.92 0.75 89.20
N LEU A 57 -16.55 -0.43 89.10
CA LEU A 57 -16.86 -1.08 87.82
C LEU A 57 -17.94 -0.32 87.04
N VAL A 58 -18.96 0.20 87.74
CA VAL A 58 -20.01 1.03 87.12
C VAL A 58 -19.43 2.37 86.64
N VAL A 59 -18.56 3.00 87.43
CA VAL A 59 -17.86 4.24 87.03
C VAL A 59 -16.98 3.98 85.80
N GLN A 60 -16.16 2.92 85.80
CA GLN A 60 -15.31 2.58 84.65
C GLN A 60 -16.12 2.27 83.38
N ALA A 61 -17.28 1.62 83.50
CA ALA A 61 -18.19 1.39 82.38
C ALA A 61 -18.81 2.69 81.84
N LEU A 62 -19.22 3.61 82.73
CA LEU A 62 -19.75 4.92 82.36
C LEU A 62 -18.69 5.83 81.72
N GLU A 63 -17.45 5.81 82.23
CA GLU A 63 -16.32 6.52 81.61
C GLU A 63 -16.04 6.05 80.17
N LEU A 64 -16.09 4.73 79.92
CA LEU A 64 -15.91 4.18 78.58
C LEU A 64 -17.07 4.55 77.66
N LEU A 65 -18.29 4.58 78.20
CA LEU A 65 -19.48 5.01 77.49
C LEU A 65 -19.43 6.51 77.13
N GLU A 66 -18.97 7.36 78.05
CA GLU A 66 -18.74 8.79 77.81
C GLU A 66 -17.67 9.01 76.73
N LYS A 67 -16.51 8.34 76.83
CA LYS A 67 -15.42 8.44 75.85
C LYS A 67 -15.89 8.00 74.44
N ALA A 68 -16.79 7.03 74.35
CA ALA A 68 -17.42 6.63 73.09
C ALA A 68 -18.51 7.61 72.61
N ALA A 69 -19.27 8.22 73.53
CA ALA A 69 -20.38 9.13 73.24
C ALA A 69 -19.94 10.56 72.88
N VAL A 70 -18.81 11.03 73.43
CA VAL A 70 -18.13 12.28 73.03
C VAL A 70 -17.40 12.09 71.69
N GLY A 71 -16.90 10.87 71.44
CA GLY A 71 -16.19 10.51 70.21
C GLY A 71 -14.75 11.04 70.15
N PRO A 72 -14.02 10.80 69.04
CA PRO A 72 -12.74 11.44 68.80
C PRO A 72 -12.92 12.97 68.71
N ALA A 73 -11.98 13.72 69.28
CA ALA A 73 -12.07 15.17 69.41
C ALA A 73 -12.44 15.87 68.09
N PRO A 74 -13.30 16.91 68.11
CA PRO A 74 -13.85 17.53 66.90
C PRO A 74 -12.74 18.02 65.96
N ASP A 75 -11.66 18.59 66.51
CA ASP A 75 -10.49 19.06 65.76
C ASP A 75 -9.83 17.94 64.94
N SER A 76 -9.79 16.71 65.46
CA SER A 76 -9.20 15.54 64.79
C SER A 76 -10.07 15.06 63.63
N LEU A 77 -11.39 15.00 63.84
CA LEU A 77 -12.35 14.73 62.76
C LEU A 77 -12.34 15.85 61.70
N GLN A 78 -12.18 17.11 62.12
CA GLN A 78 -12.16 18.26 61.23
C GLN A 78 -10.89 18.30 60.38
N VAL A 79 -9.71 17.97 60.94
CA VAL A 79 -8.47 17.79 60.18
C VAL A 79 -8.58 16.63 59.20
N SER A 80 -9.16 15.49 59.61
CA SER A 80 -9.40 14.36 58.71
C SER A 80 -10.35 14.72 57.55
N ALA A 81 -11.43 15.45 57.82
CA ALA A 81 -12.36 15.94 56.79
C ALA A 81 -11.69 16.95 55.84
N GLN A 82 -10.88 17.87 56.37
CA GLN A 82 -10.12 18.82 55.55
C GLN A 82 -9.08 18.12 54.65
N GLN A 83 -8.41 17.08 55.14
CA GLN A 83 -7.50 16.25 54.34
C GLN A 83 -8.25 15.55 53.20
N ALA A 84 -9.38 14.90 53.50
CA ALA A 84 -10.22 14.26 52.48
C ALA A 84 -10.79 15.26 51.46
N GLU A 85 -11.13 16.49 51.87
CA GLU A 85 -11.53 17.56 50.95
C GLU A 85 -10.39 17.99 50.03
N LEU A 86 -9.16 18.11 50.52
CA LEU A 86 -7.99 18.47 49.73
C LEU A 86 -7.65 17.35 48.72
N GLU A 87 -7.72 16.09 49.13
CA GLU A 87 -7.57 14.94 48.23
C GLU A 87 -8.67 14.91 47.15
N LEU A 88 -9.94 15.15 47.51
CA LEU A 88 -11.04 15.25 46.55
C LEU A 88 -10.88 16.43 45.58
N ARG A 89 -10.31 17.56 46.01
CA ARG A 89 -10.00 18.69 45.11
C ARG A 89 -8.88 18.31 44.15
N ARG A 90 -7.79 17.73 44.65
CA ARG A 90 -6.66 17.23 43.85
C ARG A 90 -7.11 16.19 42.81
N LEU A 91 -7.87 15.18 43.21
CA LEU A 91 -8.39 14.14 42.31
C LEU A 91 -9.36 14.68 41.26
N ARG A 92 -10.09 15.76 41.56
CA ARG A 92 -10.92 16.48 40.56
C ARG A 92 -10.06 17.24 39.56
N GLU A 93 -9.02 17.93 40.00
CA GLU A 93 -8.06 18.59 39.09
C GLU A 93 -7.32 17.59 38.21
N GLU A 94 -6.87 16.46 38.77
CA GLU A 94 -6.22 15.38 38.01
C GLU A 94 -7.19 14.75 37.00
N ASN A 95 -8.45 14.50 37.37
CA ASN A 95 -9.48 14.06 36.42
C ASN A 95 -9.75 15.10 35.33
N GLU A 96 -9.80 16.40 35.66
CA GLU A 96 -9.98 17.46 34.68
C GLU A 96 -8.80 17.55 33.70
N ARG A 97 -7.56 17.35 34.17
CA ARG A 97 -6.36 17.30 33.31
C ARG A 97 -6.43 16.09 32.38
N LEU A 98 -6.67 14.88 32.91
CA LEU A 98 -6.85 13.66 32.12
C LEU A 98 -8.01 13.76 31.11
N CYS A 99 -9.13 14.40 31.49
CA CYS A 99 -10.25 14.65 30.57
C CYS A 99 -9.95 15.71 29.51
N LYS A 100 -9.05 16.67 29.76
CA LYS A 100 -8.56 17.61 28.74
C LYS A 100 -7.59 16.89 27.81
N GLU A 101 -6.65 16.12 28.35
CA GLU A 101 -5.68 15.28 27.62
C GLU A 101 -6.36 14.25 26.72
N LEU A 102 -7.41 13.54 27.19
CA LEU A 102 -8.23 12.62 26.39
C LEU A 102 -9.07 13.32 25.32
N ARG A 103 -9.39 14.60 25.47
CA ARG A 103 -10.10 15.40 24.46
C ARG A 103 -9.17 15.96 23.39
N SER A 104 -7.96 16.40 23.78
CA SER A 104 -6.88 16.76 22.83
C SER A 104 -6.26 15.53 22.16
N GLY A 105 -6.24 14.39 22.83
CA GLY A 105 -5.89 13.12 22.22
C GLY A 105 -7.00 12.60 21.31
N PRO A 106 -6.67 11.81 20.27
CA PRO A 106 -5.49 11.92 19.43
C PRO A 106 -5.77 12.91 18.29
N GLN A 107 -5.48 14.20 18.51
CA GLN A 107 -5.70 15.26 17.50
C GLN A 107 -4.88 15.03 16.23
N GLU A 108 -3.74 14.35 16.33
CA GLU A 108 -2.91 13.91 15.20
C GLU A 108 -3.61 12.83 14.36
N GLU A 109 -4.15 11.77 14.96
CA GLU A 109 -4.98 10.79 14.24
C GLU A 109 -6.20 11.45 13.58
N ARG A 110 -6.85 12.41 14.27
CA ARG A 110 -7.96 13.18 13.68
C ARG A 110 -7.50 14.06 12.51
N ALA A 111 -6.25 14.50 12.46
CA ALA A 111 -5.67 15.22 11.33
C ALA A 111 -5.30 14.26 10.19
N LEU A 112 -4.66 13.13 10.50
CA LEU A 112 -4.34 12.06 9.55
C LEU A 112 -5.61 11.50 8.87
N LEU A 113 -6.70 11.27 9.62
CA LEU A 113 -7.98 10.84 9.07
C LEU A 113 -8.61 11.89 8.14
N ARG A 114 -8.37 13.19 8.37
CA ARG A 114 -8.79 14.26 7.45
C ARG A 114 -7.95 14.25 6.17
N GLN A 115 -6.62 14.15 6.30
CA GLN A 115 -5.70 14.05 5.16
C GLN A 115 -5.98 12.81 4.30
N LEU A 116 -6.17 11.64 4.93
CA LEU A 116 -6.58 10.40 4.25
C LEU A 116 -7.94 10.55 3.56
N LYS A 117 -8.92 11.19 4.20
CA LYS A 117 -10.20 11.51 3.54
C LYS A 117 -9.99 12.41 2.34
N GLU A 118 -9.24 13.51 2.47
CA GLU A 118 -8.97 14.44 1.35
C GLU A 118 -8.27 13.74 0.18
N VAL A 119 -7.27 12.89 0.44
CA VAL A 119 -6.59 12.11 -0.61
C VAL A 119 -7.56 11.11 -1.25
N THR A 120 -8.39 10.43 -0.45
CA THR A 120 -9.40 9.50 -0.96
C THR A 120 -10.46 10.22 -1.82
N ASP A 121 -10.89 11.41 -1.42
CA ASP A 121 -11.89 12.20 -2.15
C ASP A 121 -11.29 12.83 -3.43
N ARG A 122 -10.02 13.28 -3.41
CA ARG A 122 -9.25 13.65 -4.61
C ARG A 122 -9.15 12.48 -5.60
N GLN A 123 -8.71 11.30 -5.14
CA GLN A 123 -8.62 10.09 -5.97
C GLN A 123 -9.98 9.66 -6.54
N ARG A 124 -11.07 9.83 -5.78
CA ARG A 124 -12.44 9.60 -6.29
C ARG A 124 -12.80 10.57 -7.41
N ASP A 125 -12.43 11.85 -7.30
CA ASP A 125 -12.71 12.85 -8.34
C ASP A 125 -11.80 12.75 -9.56
N GLU A 126 -10.53 12.36 -9.39
CA GLU A 126 -9.60 11.95 -10.46
C GLU A 126 -10.15 10.73 -11.22
N LEU A 127 -10.57 9.67 -10.52
CA LEU A 127 -11.21 8.51 -11.13
C LEU A 127 -12.53 8.88 -11.85
N ARG A 128 -13.32 9.82 -11.31
CA ARG A 128 -14.53 10.34 -11.97
C ARG A 128 -14.20 11.15 -13.23
N ALA A 129 -13.10 11.91 -13.23
CA ALA A 129 -12.62 12.63 -14.41
C ALA A 129 -12.14 11.65 -15.49
N HIS A 130 -11.23 10.74 -15.17
CA HIS A 130 -10.75 9.73 -16.11
C HIS A 130 -11.87 8.82 -16.67
N ASN A 131 -12.91 8.52 -15.89
CA ASN A 131 -14.08 7.81 -16.40
C ASN A 131 -14.92 8.63 -17.40
N ARG A 132 -14.88 9.97 -17.37
CA ARG A 132 -15.48 10.82 -18.41
C ARG A 132 -14.58 10.84 -19.65
N ASP A 133 -13.27 11.03 -19.46
CA ASP A 133 -12.28 11.07 -20.54
C ASP A 133 -12.29 9.76 -21.35
N LEU A 134 -12.35 8.61 -20.68
CA LEU A 134 -12.44 7.29 -21.30
C LEU A 134 -13.76 7.10 -22.08
N ARG A 135 -14.88 7.62 -21.56
CA ARG A 135 -16.18 7.56 -22.26
C ARG A 135 -16.20 8.44 -23.50
N GLN A 136 -15.64 9.65 -23.42
CA GLN A 136 -15.48 10.52 -24.58
C GLN A 136 -14.59 9.86 -25.64
N ARG A 137 -13.44 9.29 -25.26
CA ARG A 137 -12.57 8.55 -26.18
C ARG A 137 -13.24 7.31 -26.78
N SER A 138 -14.11 6.63 -26.04
CA SER A 138 -14.94 5.53 -26.57
C SER A 138 -15.85 6.06 -27.69
N GLN A 139 -16.61 7.13 -27.42
CA GLN A 139 -17.50 7.78 -28.39
C GLN A 139 -16.76 8.31 -29.62
N GLU A 140 -15.54 8.84 -29.45
CA GLU A 140 -14.66 9.26 -30.54
C GLU A 140 -14.19 8.08 -31.38
N THR A 141 -13.78 6.96 -30.77
CA THR A 141 -13.38 5.76 -31.54
C THR A 141 -14.56 5.05 -32.21
N GLU A 142 -15.74 5.02 -31.58
CA GLU A 142 -17.00 4.55 -32.16
C GLU A 142 -17.39 5.39 -33.40
N ALA A 143 -17.35 6.72 -33.29
CA ALA A 143 -17.63 7.63 -34.41
C ALA A 143 -16.62 7.48 -35.57
N LEU A 144 -15.33 7.26 -35.27
CA LEU A 144 -14.31 6.97 -36.28
C LEU A 144 -14.50 5.59 -36.94
N GLN A 145 -14.94 4.58 -36.18
CA GLN A 145 -15.29 3.26 -36.73
C GLN A 145 -16.50 3.36 -37.67
N GLU A 146 -17.54 4.13 -37.32
CA GLU A 146 -18.67 4.41 -38.23
C GLU A 146 -18.21 5.10 -39.52
N GLN A 147 -17.34 6.12 -39.41
CA GLN A 147 -16.79 6.80 -40.59
C GLN A 147 -15.99 5.83 -41.49
N LEU A 148 -15.18 4.95 -40.90
CA LEU A 148 -14.46 3.92 -41.63
C LEU A 148 -15.41 2.93 -42.33
N GLN A 149 -16.45 2.45 -41.66
CA GLN A 149 -17.46 1.57 -42.28
C GLN A 149 -18.16 2.23 -43.47
N ARG A 150 -18.57 3.50 -43.32
CA ARG A 150 -19.19 4.29 -44.41
C ARG A 150 -18.22 4.44 -45.60
N LEU A 151 -16.93 4.72 -45.34
CA LEU A 151 -15.92 4.81 -46.40
C LEU A 151 -15.64 3.46 -47.08
N LEU A 152 -15.65 2.34 -46.34
CA LEU A 152 -15.48 1.00 -46.90
C LEU A 152 -16.64 0.63 -47.84
N LEU A 153 -17.88 0.95 -47.47
CA LEU A 153 -19.06 0.76 -48.33
C LEU A 153 -18.94 1.56 -49.63
N VAL A 154 -18.60 2.86 -49.55
CA VAL A 154 -18.38 3.70 -50.74
C VAL A 154 -17.21 3.20 -51.59
N ASN A 155 -16.14 2.69 -50.98
CA ASN A 155 -15.02 2.09 -51.71
C ASN A 155 -15.42 0.82 -52.47
N ALA A 156 -16.25 -0.04 -51.85
CA ALA A 156 -16.79 -1.23 -52.50
C ALA A 156 -17.73 -0.87 -53.68
N GLU A 157 -18.61 0.12 -53.51
CA GLU A 157 -19.43 0.65 -54.61
C GLU A 157 -18.58 1.18 -55.77
N LEU A 158 -17.53 1.95 -55.48
CA LEU A 158 -16.65 2.51 -56.51
C LEU A 158 -15.88 1.41 -57.27
N ARG A 159 -15.42 0.34 -56.57
CA ARG A 159 -14.85 -0.84 -57.23
C ARG A 159 -15.87 -1.55 -58.13
N HIS A 160 -17.11 -1.69 -57.69
CA HIS A 160 -18.17 -2.32 -58.49
C HIS A 160 -18.52 -1.47 -59.73
N LYS A 161 -18.68 -0.15 -59.55
CA LYS A 161 -18.90 0.82 -60.64
C LYS A 161 -17.75 0.80 -61.66
N LEU A 162 -16.50 0.75 -61.19
CA LEU A 162 -15.32 0.60 -62.05
C LEU A 162 -15.31 -0.74 -62.81
N ALA A 163 -15.65 -1.85 -62.15
CA ALA A 163 -15.74 -3.16 -62.81
C ALA A 163 -16.81 -3.19 -63.90
N ALA A 164 -17.99 -2.60 -63.65
CA ALA A 164 -19.06 -2.48 -64.64
C ALA A 164 -18.64 -1.60 -65.85
N VAL A 165 -17.96 -0.47 -65.61
CA VAL A 165 -17.40 0.35 -66.71
C VAL A 165 -16.35 -0.43 -67.50
N GLN A 166 -15.49 -1.21 -66.84
CA GLN A 166 -14.50 -2.05 -67.54
C GLN A 166 -15.13 -3.16 -68.38
N THR A 167 -16.20 -3.82 -67.93
CA THR A 167 -16.90 -4.84 -68.74
C THR A 167 -17.66 -4.20 -69.89
N HIS A 168 -18.28 -3.04 -69.71
CA HIS A 168 -18.89 -2.27 -70.81
C HIS A 168 -17.87 -1.83 -71.86
N LEU A 169 -16.68 -1.35 -71.46
CA LEU A 169 -15.61 -0.96 -72.39
C LEU A 169 -15.04 -2.16 -73.17
N ARG A 170 -14.89 -3.33 -72.53
CA ARG A 170 -14.51 -4.57 -73.23
C ARG A 170 -15.57 -4.95 -74.26
N ALA A 171 -16.83 -5.07 -73.85
CA ALA A 171 -17.94 -5.41 -74.73
C ALA A 171 -18.16 -4.39 -75.87
N ALA A 172 -17.81 -3.11 -75.69
CA ALA A 172 -17.79 -2.13 -76.77
C ALA A 172 -16.67 -2.43 -77.78
N ARG A 173 -15.43 -2.59 -77.31
CA ARG A 173 -14.27 -2.93 -78.15
C ARG A 173 -14.43 -4.26 -78.89
N ASP A 174 -15.03 -5.27 -78.25
CA ASP A 174 -15.30 -6.57 -78.86
C ASP A 174 -16.25 -6.40 -80.06
N ARG A 175 -17.34 -5.63 -79.88
CA ARG A 175 -18.29 -5.28 -80.97
C ARG A 175 -17.66 -4.44 -82.07
N GLU A 176 -16.77 -3.50 -81.73
CA GLU A 176 -16.00 -2.74 -82.71
C GLU A 176 -15.16 -3.69 -83.57
N SER A 177 -14.38 -4.58 -82.94
CA SER A 177 -13.56 -5.58 -83.64
C SER A 177 -14.38 -6.58 -84.47
N GLU A 178 -15.59 -6.95 -84.01
CA GLU A 178 -16.53 -7.72 -84.83
C GLU A 178 -17.04 -6.91 -86.02
N SER A 179 -17.31 -5.61 -85.86
CA SER A 179 -17.76 -4.75 -86.96
C SER A 179 -16.66 -4.52 -87.99
N GLU A 180 -15.40 -4.43 -87.56
CA GLU A 180 -14.21 -4.38 -88.42
C GLU A 180 -14.05 -5.68 -89.20
N ARG A 181 -14.02 -6.84 -88.52
CA ARG A 181 -13.97 -8.16 -89.18
C ARG A 181 -15.11 -8.36 -90.18
N ARG A 182 -16.34 -7.89 -89.87
CA ARG A 182 -17.48 -7.96 -90.80
C ARG A 182 -17.28 -7.05 -92.02
N ARG A 183 -16.67 -5.86 -91.86
CA ARG A 183 -16.31 -4.97 -92.98
C ARG A 183 -15.20 -5.59 -93.84
N GLU A 184 -14.13 -6.10 -93.22
CA GLU A 184 -13.02 -6.78 -93.91
C GLU A 184 -13.51 -8.00 -94.70
N ALA A 185 -14.32 -8.86 -94.09
CA ALA A 185 -14.92 -10.02 -94.76
C ALA A 185 -15.91 -9.65 -95.89
N THR A 186 -16.43 -8.42 -95.90
CA THR A 186 -17.26 -7.89 -97.02
C THR A 186 -16.39 -7.32 -98.15
N LEU A 187 -15.14 -6.95 -97.87
CA LEU A 187 -14.18 -6.38 -98.82
C LEU A 187 -13.26 -7.45 -99.46
N GLU A 188 -13.16 -8.65 -98.88
CA GLU A 188 -12.41 -9.80 -99.43
C GLU A 188 -13.26 -10.89 -100.12
N PRO A 189 -13.85 -10.59 -101.30
CA PRO A 189 -14.18 -11.61 -102.29
C PRO A 189 -13.40 -11.43 -103.61
N ALA A 190 -12.24 -10.76 -103.61
CA ALA A 190 -11.63 -10.24 -104.84
C ALA A 190 -10.08 -10.29 -104.95
N ARG A 191 -9.37 -11.20 -104.25
CA ARG A 191 -7.88 -11.28 -104.38
C ARG A 191 -7.22 -12.67 -104.39
N GLY A 192 -7.77 -13.61 -105.15
CA GLY A 192 -7.15 -14.92 -105.39
C GLY A 192 -6.27 -15.02 -106.67
N ALA A 193 -4.99 -14.63 -106.60
CA ALA A 193 -3.92 -15.08 -107.53
C ALA A 193 -2.51 -14.73 -106.99
N PRO A 194 -1.50 -15.63 -107.06
CA PRO A 194 -0.16 -15.37 -106.51
C PRO A 194 0.85 -14.85 -107.56
N LEU A 195 1.58 -13.77 -107.25
CA LEU A 195 2.79 -13.40 -107.99
C LEU A 195 3.84 -12.68 -107.11
N THR A 196 5.09 -13.14 -107.27
CA THR A 196 6.39 -12.45 -107.10
C THR A 196 6.77 -11.81 -105.75
N LYS A 197 7.93 -12.25 -105.23
CA LYS A 197 8.67 -11.62 -104.11
C LYS A 197 9.26 -10.26 -104.51
N PRO A 198 9.32 -9.28 -103.60
CA PRO A 198 10.50 -8.43 -103.47
C PRO A 198 11.41 -8.92 -102.33
N VAL A 199 12.73 -8.85 -102.53
CA VAL A 199 13.73 -9.10 -101.47
C VAL A 199 14.28 -7.75 -101.01
N LEU A 200 14.13 -7.45 -99.71
CA LEU A 200 15.00 -6.53 -98.97
C LEU A 200 15.31 -7.14 -97.58
N PRO A 201 16.44 -6.77 -96.94
CA PRO A 201 17.13 -7.69 -96.04
C PRO A 201 16.55 -7.83 -94.62
N GLN A 202 16.89 -8.95 -93.98
CA GLN A 202 16.65 -9.15 -92.54
C GLN A 202 17.77 -8.54 -91.71
N VAL A 203 17.39 -7.74 -90.71
CA VAL A 203 17.91 -7.77 -89.33
C VAL A 203 19.37 -8.21 -89.14
N ASP A 204 20.31 -7.26 -89.27
CA ASP A 204 21.63 -7.37 -88.61
C ASP A 204 21.50 -7.00 -87.13
N ALA A 205 21.10 -7.97 -86.30
CA ALA A 205 21.04 -7.82 -84.85
C ALA A 205 22.44 -8.01 -84.21
N LEU A 206 23.32 -7.02 -84.37
CA LEU A 206 24.62 -7.01 -83.69
C LEU A 206 24.41 -6.86 -82.16
N PRO A 207 25.03 -7.72 -81.30
CA PRO A 207 24.62 -7.83 -79.90
C PRO A 207 25.28 -6.79 -78.98
N PRO A 208 24.52 -6.17 -78.05
CA PRO A 208 25.12 -5.54 -76.87
C PRO A 208 25.66 -6.61 -75.91
N PRO A 209 26.81 -6.40 -75.26
CA PRO A 209 27.50 -7.42 -74.49
C PRO A 209 26.97 -7.60 -73.06
N GLY A 210 27.31 -8.73 -72.45
CA GLY A 210 27.35 -8.87 -70.99
C GLY A 210 26.00 -9.05 -70.29
N ARG A 211 25.47 -10.28 -70.29
CA ARG A 211 24.65 -10.72 -69.15
C ARG A 211 25.57 -10.90 -67.95
N PRO A 212 25.40 -10.19 -66.81
CA PRO A 212 25.99 -10.67 -65.56
C PRO A 212 25.40 -12.06 -65.23
N PRO A 213 26.16 -12.95 -64.58
CA PRO A 213 25.69 -14.29 -64.25
C PRO A 213 24.47 -14.24 -63.33
N LYS A 214 23.59 -15.27 -63.42
CA LYS A 214 22.37 -15.37 -62.62
C LYS A 214 22.66 -15.58 -61.13
N VAL A 215 22.91 -14.51 -60.40
CA VAL A 215 22.80 -14.51 -58.93
C VAL A 215 21.32 -14.40 -58.56
N GLY A 216 20.75 -15.49 -58.04
CA GLY A 216 19.56 -15.45 -57.19
C GLY A 216 18.32 -14.71 -57.72
N GLN A 217 17.95 -14.85 -59.00
CA GLN A 217 16.61 -14.46 -59.45
C GLN A 217 15.57 -15.43 -58.88
N CYS A 218 15.13 -15.17 -57.64
CA CYS A 218 14.02 -15.88 -57.01
C CYS A 218 12.75 -15.68 -57.84
N GLY A 219 12.23 -16.77 -58.40
CA GLY A 219 11.10 -16.78 -59.33
C GLY A 219 9.75 -16.62 -58.66
N PHE A 220 9.58 -15.60 -57.81
CA PHE A 220 8.29 -15.29 -57.21
C PHE A 220 7.31 -14.75 -58.26
N SER A 221 6.05 -15.14 -58.20
CA SER A 221 4.99 -14.46 -58.94
C SER A 221 4.73 -13.06 -58.36
N ARG A 222 4.09 -12.17 -59.14
CA ARG A 222 3.71 -10.84 -58.64
C ARG A 222 2.78 -10.93 -57.41
N GLU A 223 1.89 -11.91 -57.41
CA GLU A 223 0.91 -12.14 -56.33
C GLU A 223 1.60 -12.63 -55.05
N GLU A 224 2.61 -13.51 -55.16
CA GLU A 224 3.48 -13.88 -54.03
C GLU A 224 4.26 -12.68 -53.47
N VAL A 225 4.79 -11.80 -54.33
CA VAL A 225 5.50 -10.58 -53.87
C VAL A 225 4.55 -9.64 -53.13
N GLU A 226 3.31 -9.48 -53.60
CA GLU A 226 2.29 -8.67 -52.92
C GLU A 226 1.88 -9.27 -51.56
N GLN A 227 1.75 -10.61 -51.46
CA GLN A 227 1.52 -11.34 -50.20
C GLN A 227 2.70 -11.20 -49.22
N ILE A 228 3.94 -11.46 -49.67
CA ILE A 228 5.16 -11.32 -48.86
C ILE A 228 5.31 -9.88 -48.33
N LEU A 229 4.96 -8.88 -49.14
CA LEU A 229 4.96 -7.48 -48.70
C LEU A 229 3.88 -7.18 -47.64
N GLN A 230 2.70 -7.80 -47.73
CA GLN A 230 1.67 -7.71 -46.70
C GLN A 230 2.11 -8.39 -45.40
N GLU A 231 2.54 -9.65 -45.45
CA GLU A 231 3.05 -10.39 -44.28
C GLU A 231 4.21 -9.64 -43.60
N ARG A 232 5.12 -9.05 -44.39
CA ARG A 232 6.24 -8.24 -43.88
C ARG A 232 5.77 -6.92 -43.25
N ASN A 233 4.64 -6.34 -43.68
CA ASN A 233 4.02 -5.20 -42.99
C ASN A 233 3.38 -5.64 -41.66
N GLU A 234 2.62 -6.74 -41.67
CA GLU A 234 1.95 -7.29 -40.47
C GLU A 234 2.95 -7.73 -39.40
N LEU A 235 3.99 -8.47 -39.78
CA LEU A 235 5.10 -8.83 -38.89
C LEU A 235 5.84 -7.59 -38.34
N LYS A 236 5.98 -6.51 -39.14
CA LYS A 236 6.57 -5.25 -38.65
C LYS A 236 5.67 -4.57 -37.61
N ALA A 237 4.36 -4.60 -37.78
CA ALA A 237 3.40 -4.10 -36.79
C ALA A 237 3.42 -4.96 -35.50
N ASN A 238 3.38 -6.29 -35.64
CA ASN A 238 3.42 -7.22 -34.51
C ASN A 238 4.73 -7.08 -33.72
N VAL A 239 5.88 -6.91 -34.39
CA VAL A 239 7.17 -6.64 -33.73
C VAL A 239 7.20 -5.27 -33.04
N PHE A 240 6.42 -4.28 -33.50
CA PHE A 240 6.26 -3.01 -32.80
C PHE A 240 5.39 -3.15 -31.55
N LEU A 241 4.23 -3.81 -31.64
CA LEU A 241 3.33 -4.04 -30.49
C LEU A 241 4.02 -4.87 -29.40
N LEU A 242 4.65 -5.99 -29.76
CA LEU A 242 5.44 -6.81 -28.81
C LEU A 242 6.63 -6.05 -28.20
N LYS A 243 7.17 -5.04 -28.89
CA LYS A 243 8.20 -4.14 -28.37
C LYS A 243 7.63 -3.18 -27.31
N GLU A 244 6.41 -2.68 -27.51
CA GLU A 244 5.69 -1.82 -26.57
C GLU A 244 5.19 -2.61 -25.34
N GLU A 245 4.57 -3.78 -25.53
CA GLU A 245 4.17 -4.70 -24.45
C GLU A 245 5.35 -5.08 -23.55
N LEU A 246 6.49 -5.46 -24.14
CA LEU A 246 7.70 -5.75 -23.38
C LEU A 246 8.20 -4.53 -22.58
N ALA A 247 8.04 -3.31 -23.09
CA ALA A 247 8.39 -2.10 -22.37
C ALA A 247 7.40 -1.79 -21.24
N TYR A 248 6.09 -2.03 -21.46
CA TYR A 248 5.05 -1.93 -20.44
C TYR A 248 5.36 -2.86 -19.25
N PHE A 249 5.54 -4.16 -19.49
CA PHE A 249 5.84 -5.11 -18.41
C PHE A 249 7.17 -4.80 -17.70
N GLN A 250 8.20 -4.31 -18.41
CA GLN A 250 9.46 -3.87 -17.79
C GLN A 250 9.30 -2.66 -16.87
N ARG A 251 8.34 -1.76 -17.14
CA ARG A 251 8.02 -0.62 -16.25
C ARG A 251 7.18 -1.08 -15.06
N GLU A 252 6.22 -1.97 -15.29
CA GLU A 252 5.36 -2.54 -14.24
C GLU A 252 6.17 -3.28 -13.18
N LEU A 253 7.15 -4.10 -13.60
CA LEU A 253 8.05 -4.83 -12.69
C LEU A 253 8.88 -3.94 -11.75
N LEU A 254 9.13 -2.68 -12.13
CA LEU A 254 9.84 -1.68 -11.32
C LEU A 254 8.89 -0.87 -10.44
N THR A 255 7.76 -0.45 -11.01
CA THR A 255 6.72 0.35 -10.34
C THR A 255 6.16 -0.41 -9.13
N ASP A 256 5.88 -1.71 -9.31
CA ASP A 256 5.33 -2.58 -8.28
C ASP A 256 6.42 -3.17 -7.33
N HIS A 257 7.65 -2.63 -7.41
CA HIS A 257 8.85 -2.94 -6.61
C HIS A 257 9.26 -4.42 -6.49
N ARG A 258 8.67 -5.32 -7.28
CA ARG A 258 8.90 -6.79 -7.20
C ARG A 258 10.33 -7.23 -7.52
N VAL A 259 11.06 -6.45 -8.32
CA VAL A 259 12.41 -6.80 -8.81
C VAL A 259 13.33 -5.59 -8.72
N PRO A 260 14.51 -5.68 -8.06
CA PRO A 260 15.50 -4.60 -8.08
C PRO A 260 15.97 -4.27 -9.50
N GLY A 261 16.09 -2.98 -9.82
CA GLY A 261 16.39 -2.52 -11.20
C GLY A 261 17.67 -3.11 -11.80
N LEU A 262 18.71 -3.32 -10.99
CA LEU A 262 19.95 -3.98 -11.40
C LEU A 262 19.72 -5.43 -11.88
N LEU A 263 18.85 -6.18 -11.18
CA LEU A 263 18.49 -7.54 -11.57
C LEU A 263 17.62 -7.57 -12.83
N LEU A 264 16.75 -6.57 -13.01
CA LEU A 264 15.99 -6.42 -14.25
C LEU A 264 16.90 -6.13 -15.45
N GLU A 265 17.89 -5.24 -15.34
CA GLU A 265 18.86 -5.00 -16.42
C GLU A 265 19.75 -6.22 -16.69
N ALA A 266 20.23 -6.92 -15.66
CA ALA A 266 20.93 -8.19 -15.84
C ALA A 266 20.07 -9.23 -16.59
N MET A 267 18.78 -9.31 -16.27
CA MET A 267 17.82 -10.15 -16.98
C MET A 267 17.61 -9.69 -18.44
N LYS A 268 17.53 -8.38 -18.71
CA LYS A 268 17.46 -7.85 -20.10
C LYS A 268 18.70 -8.24 -20.90
N VAL A 269 19.91 -8.12 -20.33
CA VAL A 269 21.16 -8.53 -20.99
C VAL A 269 21.17 -10.04 -21.26
N ALA A 270 20.77 -10.87 -20.29
CA ALA A 270 20.66 -12.32 -20.47
C ALA A 270 19.65 -12.69 -21.58
N ILE A 271 18.47 -12.06 -21.59
CA ILE A 271 17.44 -12.25 -22.64
C ILE A 271 17.95 -11.78 -24.01
N ARG A 272 18.68 -10.66 -24.09
CA ARG A 272 19.34 -10.21 -25.34
C ARG A 272 20.34 -11.24 -25.86
N LYS A 273 21.19 -11.81 -24.99
CA LYS A 273 22.17 -12.85 -25.35
C LYS A 273 21.48 -14.12 -25.87
N GLN A 274 20.45 -14.60 -25.18
CA GLN A 274 19.65 -15.74 -25.66
C GLN A 274 18.87 -15.43 -26.95
N ARG A 275 18.35 -14.21 -27.11
CA ARG A 275 17.68 -13.76 -28.34
C ARG A 275 18.65 -13.73 -29.53
N LYS A 276 19.90 -13.24 -29.37
CA LYS A 276 20.93 -13.25 -30.43
C LYS A 276 21.22 -14.70 -30.86
N LYS A 277 21.40 -15.62 -29.90
CA LYS A 277 21.61 -17.06 -30.13
C LYS A 277 20.44 -17.76 -30.83
N ILE A 278 19.21 -17.57 -30.36
CA ILE A 278 18.01 -18.19 -30.95
C ILE A 278 17.74 -17.61 -32.35
N LYS A 279 17.83 -16.29 -32.53
CA LYS A 279 17.67 -15.64 -33.85
C LYS A 279 18.68 -16.18 -34.86
N ALA A 280 19.95 -16.31 -34.48
CA ALA A 280 20.97 -16.85 -35.38
C ALA A 280 20.64 -18.26 -35.85
N LYS A 281 20.22 -19.13 -34.92
CA LYS A 281 19.81 -20.52 -35.23
C LYS A 281 18.56 -20.62 -36.09
N MET A 282 17.56 -19.77 -35.87
CA MET A 282 16.34 -19.76 -36.70
C MET A 282 16.56 -19.19 -38.11
N LEU A 283 17.56 -18.32 -38.29
CA LEU A 283 17.87 -17.69 -39.59
C LEU A 283 19.06 -18.32 -40.33
N GLY A 284 19.69 -19.35 -39.76
CA GLY A 284 20.84 -20.04 -40.36
C GLY A 284 22.13 -19.20 -40.45
N THR A 285 22.21 -18.07 -39.75
CA THR A 285 23.42 -17.22 -39.73
C THR A 285 24.46 -17.79 -38.76
N PRO A 286 25.78 -17.73 -39.07
CA PRO A 286 26.82 -18.26 -38.19
C PRO A 286 26.78 -17.64 -36.79
N GLU A 287 27.00 -18.45 -35.76
CA GLU A 287 26.99 -18.04 -34.35
C GLU A 287 28.34 -17.44 -33.94
N GLU A 288 28.74 -16.34 -34.60
CA GLU A 288 30.03 -15.68 -34.38
C GLU A 288 30.20 -15.18 -32.94
N ALA A 289 31.39 -15.41 -32.38
CA ALA A 289 31.64 -15.31 -30.95
C ALA A 289 31.64 -13.87 -30.43
N GLU A 290 30.73 -13.60 -29.48
CA GLU A 290 30.71 -12.47 -28.54
C GLU A 290 31.09 -11.08 -29.11
N SER A 291 30.73 -10.83 -30.37
CA SER A 291 30.78 -9.51 -30.99
C SER A 291 29.98 -8.50 -30.15
N SER A 292 30.74 -7.64 -29.46
CA SER A 292 30.33 -6.40 -28.81
C SER A 292 30.23 -5.31 -29.86
N ASP A 293 29.03 -5.18 -30.44
CA ASP A 293 28.75 -4.28 -31.54
C ASP A 293 27.36 -3.66 -31.30
N ASP A 294 27.27 -2.32 -31.32
CA ASP A 294 26.25 -1.52 -30.61
C ASP A 294 24.92 -1.32 -31.39
N GLU A 295 24.51 -2.34 -32.13
CA GLU A 295 23.34 -2.35 -33.01
C GLU A 295 22.00 -2.59 -32.26
N ASP A 296 21.61 -1.68 -31.36
CA ASP A 296 20.24 -1.12 -31.23
C ASP A 296 20.18 -0.01 -30.14
N GLY A 297 20.78 1.16 -30.38
CA GLY A 297 20.75 2.32 -29.46
C GLY A 297 19.34 2.84 -29.10
N SER A 298 18.31 2.41 -29.85
CA SER A 298 16.89 2.74 -29.70
C SER A 298 16.30 2.45 -28.30
N TRP A 299 16.97 1.65 -27.47
CA TRP A 299 16.44 1.17 -26.18
C TRP A 299 16.95 1.89 -24.93
N LEU A 300 17.98 2.74 -25.05
CA LEU A 300 18.58 3.41 -23.89
C LEU A 300 18.01 4.81 -23.64
N LEU A 301 17.39 5.44 -24.65
CA LEU A 301 16.90 6.81 -24.61
C LEU A 301 15.66 7.04 -23.74
N LEU A 302 14.91 5.99 -23.38
CA LEU A 302 13.68 6.10 -22.57
C LEU A 302 13.90 5.90 -21.05
N SER A 303 15.13 5.60 -20.61
CA SER A 303 15.47 5.38 -19.20
C SER A 303 16.31 6.50 -18.58
N ARG A 304 16.55 7.60 -19.30
CA ARG A 304 17.34 8.75 -18.83
C ARG A 304 16.49 10.00 -18.63
N ASP A 305 15.33 9.82 -17.99
CA ASP A 305 14.56 10.97 -17.50
C ASP A 305 15.33 11.65 -16.37
N LYS A 306 15.84 12.86 -16.63
CA LYS A 306 16.32 13.78 -15.60
C LYS A 306 15.11 14.55 -15.05
N GLY A 307 14.25 13.85 -14.32
CA GLY A 307 13.21 14.48 -13.50
C GLY A 307 13.86 15.25 -12.34
N ASP A 308 13.50 16.52 -12.20
CA ASP A 308 14.17 17.43 -11.27
C ASP A 308 13.88 17.19 -9.77
N HIS A 309 14.74 17.79 -8.95
CA HIS A 309 14.83 17.63 -7.49
C HIS A 309 13.57 18.09 -6.71
N LEU A 310 12.55 17.25 -6.56
CA LEU A 310 11.42 17.48 -5.62
C LEU A 310 10.99 16.24 -4.82
N GLN A 311 11.93 15.64 -4.08
CA GLN A 311 11.61 14.70 -3.00
C GLN A 311 12.54 14.95 -1.79
N PRO A 312 12.02 15.09 -0.56
CA PRO A 312 12.86 15.18 0.63
C PRO A 312 13.62 13.87 0.85
N PRO A 313 14.86 13.90 1.35
CA PRO A 313 15.64 12.68 1.59
C PRO A 313 14.92 11.79 2.62
N PRO A 314 14.90 10.46 2.43
CA PRO A 314 14.41 9.56 3.46
C PRO A 314 15.28 9.68 4.73
N PRO A 315 14.71 9.52 5.93
CA PRO A 315 15.49 9.59 7.16
C PRO A 315 16.56 8.50 7.17
N GLU A 316 17.80 8.89 7.47
CA GLU A 316 18.96 7.98 7.42
C GLU A 316 18.72 6.75 8.31
N SER A 317 18.88 5.57 7.71
CA SER A 317 18.62 4.32 8.42
C SER A 317 19.71 4.10 9.45
N ARG A 318 19.36 3.83 10.71
CA ARG A 318 20.33 3.59 11.82
C ARG A 318 21.39 2.52 11.51
N ILE A 319 21.12 1.64 10.54
CA ILE A 319 22.07 0.64 10.03
C ILE A 319 23.23 1.29 9.25
N GLN A 320 23.00 2.39 8.52
CA GLN A 320 24.05 3.15 7.84
C GLN A 320 25.04 3.75 8.84
N SER A 321 24.59 4.26 9.98
CA SER A 321 25.47 4.71 11.07
C SER A 321 26.27 3.57 11.74
N PHE A 322 25.79 2.33 11.70
CA PHE A 322 26.56 1.16 12.17
C PHE A 322 27.59 0.67 11.13
N LEU A 323 27.25 0.69 9.84
CA LEU A 323 28.12 0.21 8.77
C LEU A 323 29.07 1.30 8.23
N GLY A 324 28.84 2.57 8.52
CA GLY A 324 29.64 3.71 8.05
C GLY A 324 31.11 3.70 8.52
N LEU A 325 31.45 2.98 9.60
CA LEU A 325 32.85 2.74 9.98
C LEU A 325 33.55 1.74 9.04
N TRP A 326 32.82 0.76 8.50
CA TRP A 326 33.37 -0.29 7.63
C TRP A 326 33.60 0.18 6.19
N TYR A 327 32.90 1.24 5.76
CA TYR A 327 33.09 1.90 4.47
C TYR A 327 33.89 3.21 4.57
N ARG A 328 34.40 3.58 5.75
CA ARG A 328 35.37 4.67 5.92
C ARG A 328 36.82 4.16 5.73
N GLY A 329 37.04 3.51 4.60
CA GLY A 329 38.35 3.15 4.08
C GLY A 329 38.41 3.55 2.61
N GLU A 330 39.51 4.16 2.19
CA GLU A 330 39.80 4.48 0.78
C GLU A 330 38.79 5.42 0.10
N THR A 331 38.71 6.67 0.56
CA THR A 331 38.40 7.81 -0.33
C THR A 331 39.05 9.09 0.17
N GLU A 332 40.03 9.55 -0.63
CA GLU A 332 40.67 10.88 -0.74
C GLU A 332 40.74 11.83 0.48
N ALA A 333 41.97 12.26 0.81
CA ALA A 333 42.22 13.34 1.76
C ALA A 333 42.13 14.72 1.07
N PRO A 334 41.46 15.72 1.69
CA PRO A 334 41.71 17.11 1.43
C PRO A 334 42.91 17.62 2.24
N GLU A 335 43.64 18.61 1.72
CA GLU A 335 44.77 19.25 2.41
C GLU A 335 44.30 20.20 3.53
N ALA A 336 45.25 20.65 4.35
CA ALA A 336 44.97 21.27 5.65
C ALA A 336 44.70 22.78 5.61
N GLU A 337 43.93 23.26 6.58
CA GLU A 337 44.15 24.56 7.22
C GLU A 337 43.86 24.48 8.74
N ALA A 338 44.42 25.39 9.54
CA ALA A 338 44.65 25.19 10.99
C ALA A 338 43.68 25.93 11.94
N GLY A 339 43.45 25.42 13.17
CA GLY A 339 42.31 25.90 14.00
C GLY A 339 42.29 25.77 15.54
N ILE A 340 43.38 25.44 16.26
CA ILE A 340 43.65 25.78 17.69
C ILE A 340 42.71 25.27 18.85
N ALA A 341 43.33 24.83 19.98
CA ALA A 341 42.77 24.56 21.34
C ALA A 341 41.78 23.37 21.52
N ALA A 342 41.96 22.39 22.43
CA ALA A 342 42.25 22.34 23.89
C ALA A 342 40.99 22.53 24.78
N THR A 343 40.80 21.87 25.94
CA THR A 343 41.62 20.95 26.78
C THR A 343 41.07 19.48 26.75
N SER A 344 41.07 18.54 27.73
CA SER A 344 41.46 18.44 29.17
C SER A 344 41.65 16.95 29.61
N GLU A 345 42.06 16.69 30.86
CA GLU A 345 42.37 15.35 31.43
C GLU A 345 41.27 14.72 32.32
N VAL A 346 41.18 13.37 32.35
CA VAL A 346 40.98 12.43 33.51
C VAL A 346 41.44 11.04 32.98
N ARG A 347 42.36 10.22 33.52
CA ARG A 347 42.90 9.85 34.86
C ARG A 347 42.17 8.68 35.58
N GLY A 348 42.75 7.48 35.46
CA GLY A 348 42.45 6.28 36.29
C GLY A 348 41.21 5.48 35.84
N GLY A 349 41.12 4.16 36.04
CA GLY A 349 42.07 3.19 36.63
C GLY A 349 41.64 1.75 36.31
N GLU A 350 42.36 0.74 36.83
CA GLU A 350 42.04 -0.69 36.61
C GLU A 350 40.73 -1.13 37.28
N GLU A 351 39.97 -2.00 36.61
CA GLU A 351 39.77 -3.39 37.05
C GLU A 351 39.05 -4.24 35.98
N ALA A 352 39.25 -5.56 36.03
CA ALA A 352 38.55 -6.53 35.20
C ALA A 352 38.29 -7.84 35.97
N PRO A 353 37.06 -8.37 35.98
CA PRO A 353 36.79 -9.77 36.33
C PRO A 353 36.37 -10.61 35.11
N GLN A 354 36.85 -11.85 35.07
CA GLN A 354 36.39 -12.89 34.12
C GLN A 354 35.10 -13.57 34.62
N PRO A 355 34.27 -14.17 33.74
CA PRO A 355 33.09 -14.93 34.14
C PRO A 355 33.47 -16.33 34.67
N PRO A 356 32.81 -16.84 35.74
CA PRO A 356 33.08 -18.18 36.26
C PRO A 356 32.38 -19.30 35.47
N HIS A 357 33.04 -20.46 35.51
CA HIS A 357 32.77 -21.73 34.84
C HIS A 357 31.39 -22.39 35.06
N LEU A 358 31.08 -23.32 34.15
CA LEU A 358 30.12 -24.42 34.29
C LEU A 358 30.61 -25.49 35.29
N GLU A 359 29.69 -26.27 35.86
CA GLU A 359 29.77 -27.75 36.02
C GLU A 359 28.32 -28.31 36.20
N PRO A 360 28.04 -29.63 36.04
CA PRO A 360 26.69 -30.15 35.73
C PRO A 360 26.07 -31.06 36.84
N VAL A 361 25.33 -32.10 36.41
CA VAL A 361 24.55 -33.12 37.16
C VAL A 361 23.11 -32.68 37.54
N GLY A 362 22.05 -33.40 37.15
CA GLY A 362 21.99 -34.48 36.15
C GLY A 362 20.67 -35.30 36.09
N SER A 363 20.50 -35.96 34.95
CA SER A 363 19.89 -37.30 34.79
C SER A 363 18.35 -37.48 34.76
N LEU A 364 17.93 -38.51 33.98
CA LEU A 364 16.62 -39.21 33.97
C LEU A 364 15.38 -38.41 33.45
N THR A 365 14.46 -38.96 32.63
CA THR A 365 14.39 -40.23 31.86
C THR A 365 13.44 -40.03 30.67
N ALA A 366 13.70 -40.69 29.53
CA ALA A 366 12.72 -40.85 28.45
C ALA A 366 12.17 -42.28 28.40
N PRO A 367 10.91 -42.48 27.98
CA PRO A 367 10.49 -43.72 27.33
C PRO A 367 10.01 -43.47 25.89
N ASN A 368 10.30 -44.43 25.01
CA ASN A 368 9.88 -44.40 23.60
C ASN A 368 8.40 -44.78 23.42
N SER A 369 7.78 -44.27 22.36
CA SER A 369 6.79 -44.98 21.52
C SER A 369 6.80 -44.36 20.12
#